data_AF-A0A525C9B4-F1
#
_entry.id   AF-A0A525C9B4-F1
#
_cell.length_a   1.000
_cell.length_b   1.000
_cell.length_c   1.000
_cell.angle_alpha   90.00
_cell.angle_beta   90.00
_cell.angle_gamma   90.00
#
_symmetry.space_group_name_H-M   'P 1'
#
loop_
_entity.id
_entity.type
_entity.pdbx_description
1 polymer ?
#
loop_
_entity_poly.entity_id
_entity_poly.type
_entity_poly.pdbx_seq_one_letter_code
_entity_poly.pdbx_strand_id
1 'polypeptide(L)'
;QEESIILEIGEFQQTEGGIGLTLLESRELYNDKNDLTGWESILEIHTPGKPAYTGRTAINRPLRIFPYRLYQTDWSRRKAVTLQSLVLPEHQITLAEQEGFMLDGTLWLLTYAGTGESGKTGDPSEPALANFFFLGQKDGVISGRMSVEQAGESLQMQAVSTGHKIISGLRLSYDPGALPAGFGALMLVAGAFLSAARMRRKKVLIETGGK
;
A
#
# COMPACT_ATOMS: atom_id res chain seq x y z
N GLN A 1 -14.25 8.02 6.98
CA GLN A 1 -14.25 6.88 6.04
C GLN A 1 -12.82 6.37 5.99
N GLU A 2 -12.64 5.06 6.17
CA GLU A 2 -11.34 4.39 6.08
C GLU A 2 -11.40 3.37 4.95
N GLU A 3 -10.33 3.29 4.17
CA GLU A 3 -10.20 2.40 3.03
C GLU A 3 -8.86 1.67 3.14
N SER A 4 -8.89 0.34 3.06
CA SER A 4 -7.69 -0.50 3.04
C SER A 4 -7.29 -0.77 1.60
N ILE A 5 -6.01 -0.57 1.30
CA ILE A 5 -5.44 -0.59 -0.04
C ILE A 5 -4.24 -1.53 0.01
N ILE A 6 -4.20 -2.50 -0.89
CA ILE A 6 -3.08 -3.43 -1.01
C ILE A 6 -2.50 -3.20 -2.39
N LEU A 7 -1.26 -2.69 -2.45
CA LEU A 7 -0.56 -2.45 -3.70
C LEU A 7 0.69 -3.31 -3.80
N GLU A 8 0.90 -3.88 -4.97
CA GLU A 8 2.16 -4.41 -5.45
C GLU A 8 2.99 -3.33 -6.16
N ILE A 9 4.30 -3.56 -6.30
CA ILE A 9 5.18 -2.64 -7.00
C ILE A 9 4.75 -2.55 -8.48
N GLY A 10 4.49 -1.33 -8.94
CA GLY A 10 4.00 -1.02 -10.28
C GLY A 10 2.48 -1.05 -10.43
N GLU A 11 1.75 -1.53 -9.41
CA GLU A 11 0.30 -1.59 -9.44
C GLU A 11 -0.32 -0.21 -9.18
N PHE A 12 -1.34 0.13 -9.97
CA PHE A 12 -2.16 1.32 -9.81
C PHE A 12 -3.53 0.95 -9.24
N GLN A 13 -3.93 1.62 -8.17
CA GLN A 13 -5.29 1.53 -7.63
C GLN A 13 -5.90 2.92 -7.45
N GLN A 14 -7.16 3.06 -7.86
CA GLN A 14 -7.94 4.26 -7.60
C GLN A 14 -8.86 4.04 -6.40
N THR A 15 -8.79 4.95 -5.44
CA THR A 15 -9.61 4.92 -4.22
C THR A 15 -11.02 5.44 -4.46
N GLU A 16 -11.95 5.13 -3.55
CA GLU A 16 -13.32 5.67 -3.61
C GLU A 16 -13.34 7.22 -3.60
N GLY A 17 -12.36 7.82 -2.94
CA GLY A 17 -12.13 9.26 -2.89
C GLY A 17 -11.54 9.86 -4.18
N GLY A 18 -11.34 9.06 -5.23
CA GLY A 18 -10.80 9.47 -6.52
C GLY A 18 -9.28 9.68 -6.54
N ILE A 19 -8.55 9.21 -5.52
CA ILE A 19 -7.09 9.31 -5.45
C ILE A 19 -6.50 8.08 -6.13
N GLY A 20 -5.67 8.29 -7.14
CA GLY A 20 -4.86 7.22 -7.74
C GLY A 20 -3.56 7.05 -6.97
N LEU A 21 -3.20 5.81 -6.67
CA LEU A 21 -1.96 5.44 -5.99
C LEU A 21 -1.23 4.39 -6.83
N THR A 22 0.04 4.63 -7.12
CA THR A 22 0.94 3.63 -7.71
C THR A 22 2.09 3.37 -6.76
N LEU A 23 2.31 2.13 -6.32
CA LEU A 23 3.49 1.80 -5.51
C LEU A 23 4.71 1.73 -6.43
N LEU A 24 5.62 2.70 -6.29
CA LEU A 24 6.85 2.72 -7.10
C LEU A 24 7.91 1.82 -6.49
N GLU A 25 8.01 1.82 -5.16
CA GLU A 25 9.07 1.12 -4.46
C GLU A 25 8.69 0.85 -3.00
N SER A 26 9.23 -0.24 -2.44
CA SER A 26 9.15 -0.53 -1.01
C SER A 26 10.54 -0.88 -0.49
N ARG A 27 10.94 -0.26 0.64
CA ARG A 27 12.28 -0.38 1.20
C ARG A 27 12.26 -0.72 2.68
N GLU A 28 13.22 -1.54 3.09
CA GLU A 28 13.56 -1.78 4.48
C GLU A 28 14.18 -0.53 5.10
N LEU A 29 13.76 -0.19 6.31
CA LEU A 29 14.37 0.86 7.11
C LEU A 29 15.15 0.23 8.25
N TYR A 30 16.45 0.48 8.28
CA TYR A 30 17.36 0.02 9.31
C TYR A 30 17.77 1.17 10.24
N ASN A 31 17.97 0.91 11.52
CA ASN A 31 18.60 1.87 12.44
C ASN A 31 20.13 1.87 12.27
N ASP A 32 20.81 2.74 13.02
CA ASP A 32 22.28 2.86 13.03
C ASP A 32 23.01 1.60 13.53
N LYS A 33 22.28 0.66 14.14
CA LYS A 33 22.79 -0.65 14.60
C LYS A 33 22.53 -1.77 13.58
N ASN A 34 21.98 -1.42 12.41
CA ASN A 34 21.57 -2.34 11.37
C ASN A 34 20.41 -3.29 11.78
N ASP A 35 19.59 -2.88 12.75
CA ASP A 35 18.33 -3.57 13.07
C ASP A 35 17.21 -3.05 12.19
N LEU A 36 16.36 -3.94 11.70
CA LEU A 36 15.15 -3.58 10.95
C LEU A 36 14.18 -2.84 11.88
N THR A 37 13.88 -1.58 11.56
CA THR A 37 12.97 -0.72 12.32
C THR A 37 11.61 -0.52 11.67
N GLY A 38 11.50 -0.81 10.38
CA GLY A 38 10.25 -0.68 9.65
C GLY A 38 10.48 -0.68 8.16
N TRP A 39 9.50 -0.13 7.45
CA TRP A 39 9.45 -0.10 6.00
C TRP A 39 8.95 1.25 5.52
N GLU A 40 9.43 1.67 4.36
CA GLU A 40 8.97 2.86 3.64
C GLU A 40 8.38 2.45 2.29
N SER A 41 7.17 2.92 2.00
CA SER A 41 6.57 2.84 0.67
C SER A 41 6.71 4.18 -0.03
N ILE A 42 7.22 4.15 -1.25
CA ILE A 42 7.33 5.30 -2.15
C ILE A 42 6.24 5.16 -3.21
N LEU A 43 5.37 6.15 -3.28
CA LEU A 43 4.15 6.10 -4.11
C LEU A 43 4.11 7.27 -5.07
N GLU A 44 3.66 7.03 -6.30
CA GLU A 44 3.14 8.07 -7.17
C GLU A 44 1.67 8.31 -6.84
N ILE A 45 1.30 9.57 -6.67
CA ILE A 45 -0.02 9.95 -6.17
C ILE A 45 -0.68 10.89 -7.17
N HIS A 46 -1.83 10.45 -7.66
CA HIS A 46 -2.69 11.17 -8.60
C HIS A 46 -3.90 11.68 -7.83
N THR A 47 -4.00 13.00 -7.65
CA THR A 47 -5.16 13.63 -7.00
C THR A 47 -5.93 14.48 -8.00
N PRO A 48 -7.28 14.49 -7.96
CA PRO A 48 -8.07 15.27 -8.90
C PRO A 48 -7.68 16.76 -8.90
N GLY A 49 -7.41 17.30 -10.09
CA GLY A 49 -7.08 18.71 -10.27
C GLY A 49 -5.67 19.12 -9.81
N LYS A 50 -4.78 18.17 -9.54
CA LYS A 50 -3.38 18.43 -9.19
C LYS A 50 -2.43 17.56 -10.05
N PRO A 51 -1.21 18.02 -10.31
CA PRO A 51 -0.20 17.18 -10.95
C PRO A 51 0.16 15.99 -10.05
N ALA A 52 0.52 14.88 -10.69
CA ALA A 52 1.04 13.72 -9.99
C ALA A 52 2.30 14.10 -9.20
N TYR A 53 2.45 13.53 -8.01
CA TYR A 53 3.63 13.75 -7.20
C TYR A 53 4.05 12.48 -6.48
N THR A 54 5.33 12.39 -6.13
CA THR A 54 5.85 11.28 -5.35
C THR A 54 5.73 11.58 -3.86
N GLY A 55 5.14 10.66 -3.12
CA GLY A 55 5.05 10.70 -1.66
C GLY A 55 5.70 9.49 -1.02
N ARG A 56 6.02 9.60 0.27
CA ARG A 56 6.60 8.51 1.07
C ARG A 56 5.79 8.32 2.33
N THR A 57 5.47 7.07 2.66
CA THR A 57 4.79 6.69 3.89
C THR A 57 5.54 5.58 4.60
N ALA A 58 5.52 5.59 5.93
CA ALA A 58 6.05 4.54 6.78
C ALA A 58 5.16 4.41 8.03
N ILE A 59 5.32 3.32 8.80
CA ILE A 59 4.47 3.01 9.98
C ILE A 59 4.34 4.20 10.93
N ASN A 60 5.44 4.91 11.21
CA ASN A 60 5.47 6.06 12.12
C ASN A 60 5.50 7.41 11.38
N ARG A 61 5.32 7.42 10.06
CA ARG A 61 5.40 8.60 9.22
C ARG A 61 4.28 8.56 8.16
N PRO A 62 3.01 8.81 8.56
CA PRO A 62 1.90 8.81 7.64
C PRO A 62 2.06 9.93 6.61
N LEU A 63 1.73 9.62 5.36
CA LEU A 63 1.75 10.59 4.27
C LEU A 63 0.45 11.36 4.21
N ARG A 64 0.52 12.68 4.12
CA ARG A 64 -0.65 13.53 3.98
C ARG A 64 -1.03 13.72 2.51
N ILE A 65 -2.29 13.40 2.19
CA ILE A 65 -2.91 13.58 0.87
C ILE A 65 -4.25 14.28 1.07
N PHE A 66 -4.22 15.59 1.35
CA PHE A 66 -5.40 16.33 1.83
C PHE A 66 -6.68 16.04 1.01
N PRO A 67 -7.82 15.73 1.65
CA PRO A 67 -8.10 15.68 3.10
C PRO A 67 -7.80 14.33 3.79
N TYR A 68 -7.01 13.46 3.17
CA TYR A 68 -6.70 12.14 3.68
C TYR A 68 -5.29 12.05 4.27
N ARG A 69 -5.08 10.99 5.05
CA ARG A 69 -3.77 10.49 5.43
C ARG A 69 -3.64 9.04 4.99
N LEU A 70 -2.53 8.73 4.35
CA LEU A 70 -2.15 7.39 3.99
C LEU A 70 -1.21 6.85 5.07
N TYR A 71 -1.63 5.79 5.72
CA TYR A 71 -0.87 5.05 6.72
C TYR A 71 -0.32 3.78 6.08
N GLN A 72 0.88 3.39 6.49
CA GLN A 72 1.34 2.04 6.29
C GLN A 72 0.94 1.24 7.53
N THR A 73 -0.03 0.34 7.36
CA THR A 73 -0.63 -0.41 8.48
C THR A 73 -0.03 -1.77 8.65
N ASP A 74 0.31 -2.43 7.55
CA ASP A 74 0.92 -3.74 7.56
C ASP A 74 1.92 -3.83 6.43
N TRP A 75 2.92 -4.66 6.61
CA TRP A 75 3.86 -5.01 5.57
C TRP A 75 4.15 -6.49 5.74
N SER A 76 4.08 -7.23 4.65
CA SER A 76 4.47 -8.63 4.66
C SER A 76 5.33 -8.96 3.46
N ARG A 77 6.55 -9.43 3.72
CA ARG A 77 7.33 -10.22 2.78
C ARG A 77 6.82 -11.64 2.83
N ARG A 78 6.05 -12.03 1.83
CA ARG A 78 5.50 -13.37 1.72
C ARG A 78 6.32 -14.17 0.73
N LYS A 79 6.53 -15.44 1.04
CA LYS A 79 7.13 -16.39 0.10
C LYS A 79 6.23 -16.47 -1.12
N ALA A 80 6.82 -16.49 -2.30
CA ALA A 80 6.09 -16.39 -3.55
C ALA A 80 6.63 -17.34 -4.61
N VAL A 81 5.75 -17.69 -5.54
CA VAL A 81 6.07 -18.46 -6.75
C VAL A 81 5.69 -17.61 -7.95
N THR A 82 6.60 -17.48 -8.91
CA THR A 82 6.31 -16.88 -10.21
C THR A 82 5.95 -17.97 -11.20
N LEU A 83 4.75 -17.84 -11.77
CA LEU A 83 4.19 -18.71 -12.80
C LEU A 83 4.27 -17.98 -14.15
N GLN A 84 4.68 -18.69 -15.19
CA GLN A 84 4.72 -18.20 -16.57
C GLN A 84 3.68 -18.95 -17.39
N SER A 85 2.90 -18.23 -18.21
CA SER A 85 1.96 -18.86 -19.13
C SER A 85 2.68 -19.67 -20.20
N LEU A 86 2.17 -20.89 -20.46
CA LEU A 86 2.64 -21.76 -21.53
C LEU A 86 2.13 -21.32 -22.91
N VAL A 87 1.02 -20.59 -22.95
CA VAL A 87 0.40 -20.09 -24.19
C VAL A 87 0.99 -18.74 -24.59
N LEU A 88 1.30 -17.89 -23.59
CA LEU A 88 1.80 -16.54 -23.79
C LEU A 88 3.03 -16.31 -22.88
N PRO A 89 4.24 -16.73 -23.28
CA PRO A 89 5.43 -16.74 -22.42
C PRO A 89 5.81 -15.39 -21.81
N GLU A 90 5.40 -14.28 -22.42
CA GLU A 90 5.57 -12.93 -21.89
C GLU A 90 4.68 -12.61 -20.68
N HIS A 91 3.62 -13.40 -20.45
CA HIS A 91 2.73 -13.23 -19.31
C HIS A 91 3.24 -14.06 -18.12
N GLN A 92 3.59 -13.34 -17.06
CA GLN A 92 3.98 -13.91 -15.78
C GLN A 92 3.08 -13.38 -14.67
N ILE A 93 2.81 -14.23 -13.68
CA ILE A 93 2.05 -13.90 -12.49
C ILE A 93 2.85 -14.37 -11.29
N THR A 94 3.06 -13.49 -10.32
CA THR A 94 3.70 -13.84 -9.05
C THR A 94 2.64 -13.97 -7.97
N LEU A 95 2.48 -15.19 -7.44
CA LEU A 95 1.55 -15.50 -6.36
C LEU A 95 2.32 -15.57 -5.04
N ALA A 96 1.94 -14.76 -4.06
CA ALA A 96 2.40 -14.90 -2.68
C ALA A 96 1.62 -15.97 -1.91
N GLU A 97 2.18 -16.40 -0.79
CA GLU A 97 1.45 -17.19 0.20
C GLU A 97 0.11 -16.54 0.57
N GLN A 98 -0.95 -17.36 0.60
CA GLN A 98 -2.36 -17.00 0.75
C GLN A 98 -3.00 -16.26 -0.43
N GLU A 99 -2.28 -16.08 -1.54
CA GLU A 99 -2.89 -15.72 -2.82
C GLU A 99 -3.21 -16.99 -3.61
N GLY A 100 -4.11 -16.89 -4.57
CA GLY A 100 -4.68 -18.07 -5.18
C GLY A 100 -5.58 -17.79 -6.37
N PHE A 101 -6.24 -18.85 -6.82
CA PHE A 101 -7.15 -18.79 -7.95
C PHE A 101 -8.42 -19.61 -7.68
N MET A 102 -9.47 -19.32 -8.43
CA MET A 102 -10.71 -20.10 -8.41
C MET A 102 -10.67 -21.15 -9.51
N LEU A 103 -10.98 -22.40 -9.17
CA LEU A 103 -11.15 -23.49 -10.12
C LEU A 103 -12.27 -24.41 -9.63
N ASP A 104 -13.25 -24.70 -10.49
CA ASP A 104 -14.39 -25.59 -10.19
C ASP A 104 -15.13 -25.28 -8.88
N GLY A 105 -15.28 -23.99 -8.58
CA GLY A 105 -15.94 -23.51 -7.35
C GLY A 105 -15.13 -23.74 -6.07
N THR A 106 -13.83 -24.02 -6.19
CA THR A 106 -12.87 -24.13 -5.08
C THR A 106 -11.84 -23.01 -5.17
N LEU A 107 -11.57 -22.35 -4.04
CA LEU A 107 -10.48 -21.39 -3.90
C LEU A 107 -9.20 -22.13 -3.57
N TRP A 108 -8.21 -22.08 -4.45
CA TRP A 108 -6.91 -22.72 -4.26
C TRP A 108 -5.87 -21.70 -3.82
N LEU A 109 -5.43 -21.78 -2.56
CA LEU A 109 -4.51 -20.83 -1.94
C LEU A 109 -3.08 -21.38 -1.85
N LEU A 110 -2.11 -20.62 -2.33
CA LEU A 110 -0.70 -20.95 -2.21
C LEU A 110 -0.28 -21.00 -0.74
N THR A 111 0.37 -22.09 -0.35
CA THR A 111 0.80 -22.35 1.03
C THR A 111 2.25 -22.83 1.03
N TYR A 112 3.01 -22.47 2.07
CA TYR A 112 4.39 -22.91 2.25
C TYR A 112 4.54 -23.78 3.50
N ALA A 113 4.96 -25.04 3.36
CA ALA A 113 5.15 -25.95 4.50
C ALA A 113 6.60 -26.00 5.04
N GLY A 114 7.55 -25.34 4.38
CA GLY A 114 8.96 -25.46 4.75
C GLY A 114 9.32 -24.66 6.00
N THR A 115 10.16 -25.24 6.85
CA THR A 115 10.96 -24.51 7.85
C THR A 115 12.40 -24.49 7.38
N GLY A 116 12.78 -23.48 6.58
CA GLY A 116 14.21 -23.18 6.34
C GLY A 116 15.00 -24.05 5.35
N GLU A 117 14.36 -24.80 4.43
CA GLU A 117 15.11 -25.42 3.33
C GLU A 117 15.30 -24.46 2.14
N SER A 118 16.55 -24.28 1.75
CA SER A 118 17.02 -23.43 0.65
C SER A 118 16.53 -23.89 -0.72
N GLY A 119 16.14 -22.94 -1.57
CA GLY A 119 15.86 -23.20 -2.99
C GLY A 119 17.06 -23.71 -3.78
N LYS A 120 16.80 -24.19 -5.00
CA LYS A 120 17.80 -24.78 -5.93
C LYS A 120 18.96 -23.82 -6.30
N THR A 121 18.85 -22.55 -5.97
CA THR A 121 19.82 -21.48 -6.27
C THR A 121 20.98 -21.40 -5.27
N GLY A 122 20.95 -22.17 -4.17
CA GLY A 122 22.01 -22.16 -3.16
C GLY A 122 22.03 -20.91 -2.29
N ASP A 123 21.09 -19.98 -2.48
CA ASP A 123 20.83 -18.89 -1.55
C ASP A 123 19.88 -19.38 -0.43
N PRO A 124 20.36 -19.48 0.83
CA PRO A 124 19.52 -19.91 1.95
C PRO A 124 18.36 -18.94 2.25
N SER A 125 18.35 -17.75 1.64
CA SER A 125 17.26 -16.79 1.75
C SER A 125 16.11 -17.01 0.75
N GLU A 126 16.25 -17.90 -0.25
CA GLU A 126 15.19 -18.19 -1.22
C GLU A 126 14.39 -19.46 -0.85
N PRO A 127 13.04 -19.41 -0.88
CA PRO A 127 12.21 -20.56 -0.51
C PRO A 127 12.25 -21.65 -1.59
N ALA A 128 12.37 -22.92 -1.21
CA ALA A 128 12.38 -24.02 -2.18
C ALA A 128 10.99 -24.29 -2.79
N LEU A 129 10.91 -24.45 -4.12
CA LEU A 129 9.66 -24.74 -4.85
C LEU A 129 8.92 -25.96 -4.28
N ALA A 130 9.64 -27.02 -3.92
CA ALA A 130 9.07 -28.26 -3.37
C ALA A 130 8.28 -28.06 -2.06
N ASN A 131 8.50 -26.95 -1.36
CA ASN A 131 7.80 -26.60 -0.13
C ASN A 131 6.50 -25.84 -0.38
N PHE A 132 6.22 -25.43 -1.62
CA PHE A 132 4.98 -24.80 -2.02
C PHE A 132 3.95 -25.82 -2.50
N PHE A 133 2.68 -25.54 -2.22
CA PHE A 133 1.52 -26.29 -2.69
C PHE A 133 0.29 -25.41 -2.57
N PHE A 134 -0.80 -25.77 -3.24
CA PHE A 134 -2.08 -25.10 -3.07
C PHE A 134 -3.00 -25.92 -2.17
N LEU A 135 -3.64 -25.25 -1.22
CA LEU A 135 -4.74 -25.78 -0.42
C LEU A 135 -6.06 -25.30 -0.98
N GLY A 136 -6.92 -26.25 -1.33
CA GLY A 136 -8.27 -25.97 -1.79
C GLY A 136 -9.18 -25.67 -0.60
N GLN A 137 -10.01 -24.65 -0.72
CA GLN A 137 -11.10 -24.33 0.19
C GLN A 137 -12.41 -24.23 -0.58
N LYS A 138 -13.42 -24.95 -0.10
CA LYS A 138 -14.78 -24.92 -0.64
C LYS A 138 -15.76 -24.81 0.52
N ASP A 139 -16.64 -23.81 0.46
CA ASP A 139 -17.62 -23.53 1.53
C ASP A 139 -16.97 -23.38 2.92
N GLY A 140 -15.76 -22.80 2.97
CA GLY A 140 -14.99 -22.59 4.20
C GLY A 140 -14.28 -23.82 4.76
N VAL A 141 -14.35 -24.97 4.07
CA VAL A 141 -13.71 -26.23 4.48
C VAL A 141 -12.57 -26.55 3.52
N ILE A 142 -11.48 -27.12 4.06
CA ILE A 142 -10.38 -27.62 3.25
C ILE A 142 -10.90 -28.75 2.36
N SER A 143 -10.83 -28.56 1.04
CA SER A 143 -11.34 -29.48 0.03
C SER A 143 -10.27 -30.35 -0.61
N GLY A 144 -8.99 -29.96 -0.50
CA GLY A 144 -7.89 -30.74 -1.06
C GLY A 144 -6.54 -30.05 -1.01
N ARG A 145 -5.55 -30.71 -1.61
CA ARG A 145 -4.18 -30.22 -1.79
C ARG A 145 -3.71 -30.58 -3.20
N MET A 146 -3.05 -29.64 -3.87
CA MET A 146 -2.40 -29.87 -5.17
C MET A 146 -0.99 -29.30 -5.16
N SER A 147 -0.07 -29.91 -5.89
CA SER A 147 1.28 -29.36 -6.07
C SER A 147 1.26 -28.11 -6.97
N VAL A 148 2.36 -27.35 -6.98
CA VAL A 148 2.48 -26.19 -7.88
C VAL A 148 2.45 -26.63 -9.35
N GLU A 149 3.02 -27.78 -9.66
CA GLU A 149 3.04 -28.35 -11.01
C GLU A 149 1.62 -28.73 -11.46
N GLN A 150 0.84 -29.41 -10.61
CA GLN A 150 -0.56 -29.77 -10.91
C GLN A 150 -1.45 -28.53 -11.10
N ALA A 151 -1.24 -27.50 -10.28
CA ALA A 151 -1.93 -26.22 -10.45
C ALA A 151 -1.52 -25.53 -11.76
N GLY A 152 -0.22 -25.57 -12.08
CA GLY A 152 0.33 -25.07 -13.34
C GLY A 152 -0.31 -25.74 -14.56
N GLU A 153 -0.40 -27.07 -14.58
CA GLU A 153 -1.08 -27.82 -15.65
C GLU A 153 -2.54 -27.37 -15.82
N SER A 154 -3.26 -27.20 -14.72
CA SER A 154 -4.66 -26.75 -14.72
C SER A 154 -4.83 -25.32 -15.25
N LEU A 155 -3.84 -24.45 -15.00
CA LEU A 155 -3.84 -23.05 -15.42
C LEU A 155 -3.12 -22.81 -16.76
N GLN A 156 -2.55 -23.84 -17.38
CA GLN A 156 -1.63 -23.73 -18.52
C GLN A 156 -0.44 -22.81 -18.21
N MET A 157 0.15 -22.97 -17.02
CA MET A 157 1.29 -22.21 -16.53
C MET A 157 2.39 -23.15 -16.00
N GLN A 158 3.62 -22.64 -15.94
CA GLN A 158 4.76 -23.34 -15.35
C GLN A 158 5.43 -22.46 -14.30
N ALA A 159 5.89 -23.07 -13.20
CA ALA A 159 6.71 -22.36 -12.22
C ALA A 159 8.10 -22.09 -12.79
N VAL A 160 8.51 -20.82 -12.80
CA VAL A 160 9.81 -20.40 -13.35
C VAL A 160 10.78 -19.93 -12.28
N SER A 161 10.27 -19.39 -11.17
CA SER A 161 11.10 -18.97 -10.04
C SER A 161 10.32 -18.97 -8.74
N THR A 162 11.08 -18.94 -7.65
CA THR A 162 10.60 -18.77 -6.28
C THR A 162 11.29 -17.56 -5.68
N GLY A 163 10.63 -16.89 -4.75
CA GLY A 163 11.23 -15.73 -4.10
C GLY A 163 10.33 -15.18 -3.03
N HIS A 164 10.34 -13.86 -2.92
CA HIS A 164 9.47 -13.15 -2.02
C HIS A 164 8.74 -12.03 -2.75
N LYS A 165 7.48 -11.85 -2.39
CA LYS A 165 6.64 -10.75 -2.85
C LYS A 165 6.39 -9.80 -1.67
N ILE A 166 6.57 -8.51 -1.93
CA ILE A 166 6.33 -7.46 -0.95
C ILE A 166 4.91 -6.95 -1.12
N ILE A 167 4.16 -6.92 -0.01
CA ILE A 167 2.77 -6.45 0.03
C ILE A 167 2.70 -5.27 0.99
N SER A 168 2.30 -4.09 0.48
CA SER A 168 2.47 -2.79 1.14
C SER A 168 1.43 -2.41 2.21
N GLY A 169 0.37 -3.19 2.39
CA GLY A 169 -0.65 -3.05 3.44
C GLY A 169 -0.93 -1.59 3.85
N LEU A 170 -1.56 -0.83 2.95
CA LEU A 170 -1.79 0.60 3.13
C LEU A 170 -3.22 0.85 3.63
N ARG A 171 -3.41 1.94 4.39
CA ARG A 171 -4.73 2.40 4.81
C ARG A 171 -4.87 3.89 4.58
N LEU A 172 -5.86 4.26 3.79
CA LEU A 172 -6.27 5.65 3.61
C LEU A 172 -7.36 5.99 4.63
N SER A 173 -7.13 7.01 5.44
CA SER A 173 -8.12 7.51 6.40
C SER A 173 -8.41 8.98 6.13
N TYR A 174 -9.70 9.34 6.11
CA TYR A 174 -10.14 10.71 5.98
C TYR A 174 -9.79 11.51 7.24
N ASP A 175 -8.94 12.53 7.11
CA ASP A 175 -8.53 13.44 8.18
C ASP A 175 -8.84 14.91 7.82
N PRO A 176 -10.06 15.38 8.12
CA PRO A 176 -10.48 16.74 7.82
C PRO A 176 -9.75 17.80 8.66
N GLY A 177 -9.11 17.42 9.77
CA GLY A 177 -8.39 18.33 10.66
C GLY A 177 -7.08 18.86 10.08
N ALA A 178 -6.58 18.23 9.03
CA ALA A 178 -5.38 18.66 8.34
C ALA A 178 -5.71 19.72 7.28
N LEU A 179 -6.21 20.90 7.65
CA LEU A 179 -6.36 22.00 6.69
C LEU A 179 -4.98 22.41 6.12
N PRO A 180 -4.85 22.69 4.81
CA PRO A 180 -3.59 23.20 4.25
C PRO A 180 -3.15 24.41 5.05
N ALA A 181 -1.85 24.53 5.37
CA ALA A 181 -1.34 25.65 6.16
C ALA A 181 -1.72 27.04 5.59
N GLY A 182 -2.04 27.11 4.29
CA GLY A 182 -2.59 28.30 3.64
C GLY A 182 -3.97 28.76 4.13
N PHE A 183 -4.83 27.87 4.63
CA PHE A 183 -6.16 28.24 5.14
C PHE A 183 -6.07 28.90 6.52
N GLY A 184 -5.15 28.45 7.36
CA GLY A 184 -4.84 29.10 8.65
C GLY A 184 -4.25 30.50 8.47
N ALA A 185 -3.35 30.67 7.50
CA ALA A 185 -2.78 31.97 7.17
C ALA A 185 -3.83 32.96 6.64
N LEU A 186 -4.75 32.51 5.78
CA LEU A 186 -5.85 33.35 5.28
C LEU A 186 -6.82 33.81 6.39
N MET A 187 -7.14 32.94 7.35
CA MET A 187 -7.98 33.29 8.50
C MET A 187 -7.28 34.29 9.45
N LEU A 188 -5.97 34.14 9.67
CA LEU A 188 -5.19 35.08 10.49
C LEU A 188 -5.09 36.46 9.85
N VAL A 189 -4.91 36.53 8.52
CA VAL A 189 -4.91 37.80 7.78
C VAL A 189 -6.29 38.48 7.85
N ALA A 190 -7.38 37.73 7.61
CA ALA A 190 -8.74 38.28 7.73
C ALA A 190 -9.05 38.78 9.15
N GLY A 191 -8.63 38.03 10.18
CA GLY A 191 -8.76 38.44 11.58
C GLY A 191 -7.96 39.70 11.93
N ALA A 192 -6.73 39.83 11.41
CA ALA A 192 -5.91 41.01 11.62
C ALA A 192 -6.51 42.28 10.97
N PHE A 193 -7.05 42.16 9.75
CA PHE A 193 -7.73 43.28 9.07
C PHE A 193 -9.00 43.73 9.81
N LEU A 194 -9.80 42.79 10.32
CA LEU A 194 -11.00 43.12 11.10
C LEU A 194 -10.66 43.78 12.45
N SER A 195 -9.59 43.32 13.12
CA SER A 195 -9.10 43.92 14.36
C SER A 195 -8.59 45.35 14.16
N ALA A 196 -7.81 45.58 13.10
CA ALA A 196 -7.32 46.91 12.72
C ALA A 196 -8.46 47.88 12.36
N ALA A 197 -9.48 47.41 11.64
CA ALA A 197 -10.67 48.20 11.33
C ALA A 197 -11.46 48.59 12.60
N ARG A 198 -11.55 47.69 13.58
CA ARG A 198 -12.21 47.95 14.87
C ARG A 198 -11.44 48.95 15.73
N MET A 199 -10.10 48.90 15.72
CA MET A 199 -9.25 49.89 16.40
C MET A 199 -9.37 51.29 15.77
N ARG A 200 -9.45 51.40 14.43
CA ARG A 200 -9.70 52.69 13.76
C ARG A 200 -11.07 53.26 14.10
N ARG A 201 -12.13 52.45 14.14
CA ARG A 201 -13.46 52.92 14.58
C ARG A 201 -13.47 53.40 16.02
N LYS A 202 -12.76 52.72 16.94
CA LYS A 202 -12.64 53.17 18.34
C LYS A 202 -11.89 54.51 18.46
N LYS A 203 -10.82 54.73 17.69
CA LYS A 203 -10.11 56.02 17.68
C LYS A 203 -10.99 57.17 17.17
N VAL A 204 -11.72 56.95 16.07
CA VAL A 204 -12.62 57.97 15.51
C VAL A 204 -13.74 58.32 16.48
N LEU A 205 -14.28 57.35 17.23
CA LEU A 205 -15.33 57.59 18.23
C LEU A 205 -14.83 58.43 19.44
N ILE A 206 -13.56 58.26 19.83
CA ILE A 206 -12.96 59.03 20.93
C ILE A 206 -12.67 60.47 20.49
N GLU A 207 -12.29 60.68 19.24
CA GLU A 207 -12.04 62.03 18.69
C GLU A 207 -13.32 62.80 18.33
N THR A 208 -14.46 62.12 18.14
CA THR A 208 -15.74 62.76 17.81
C THR A 208 -16.73 62.84 18.97
N GLY A 209 -16.55 62.08 20.05
CA GLY A 209 -17.39 62.11 21.26
C GLY A 209 -16.93 63.06 22.38
N GLY A 210 -15.83 63.78 22.18
CA GLY A 210 -15.28 64.77 23.12
C GLY A 210 -15.51 66.20 22.63
N LYS A 211 -16.78 66.60 22.48
CA LYS A 211 -17.20 68.01 22.43
C LYS A 211 -18.52 68.15 23.17
#